data_AF-A0A7S2AEH3-F1
#
_entry.id   AF-A0A7S2AEH3-F1
#
_cell.length_a   1.000
_cell.length_b   1.000
_cell.length_c   1.000
_cell.angle_alpha   90.00
_cell.angle_beta   90.00
_cell.angle_gamma   90.00
#
_symmetry.space_group_name_H-M   'P 1'
#
loop_
_entity.id
_entity.type
_entity.pdbx_description
1 polymer ?
#
loop_
_entity_poly.entity_id
_entity_poly.type
_entity_poly.pdbx_seq_one_letter_code
_entity_poly.pdbx_strand_id
1 'polypeptide(L)'
;RCAYVETSKQRVVEMRMGLKDGGAGEPDWFPTRTMSTKLGENTAESGKLHVLGASLVVFRQLEQHFDVVDPDSGALISQWQLPSSRRWGAMCSTNNSLFFLTEGAAPTLWRFPVPKALQAQPEAGSANPARRKAAVGGVQVHLAAI
;
A
#
# COMPACT_ATOMS: atom_id res chain seq x y z
N ARG A 1 -3.40 -10.27 -15.24
CA ARG A 1 -3.94 -9.64 -14.02
C ARG A 1 -3.00 -9.97 -12.86
N CYS A 2 -2.70 -9.00 -12.01
CA CYS A 2 -1.95 -9.22 -10.77
C CYS A 2 -2.85 -8.96 -9.56
N ALA A 3 -2.53 -9.59 -8.44
CA ALA A 3 -3.09 -9.32 -7.13
C ALA A 3 -1.94 -9.20 -6.14
N TYR A 4 -2.10 -8.39 -5.11
CA TYR A 4 -1.13 -8.26 -4.03
C TYR A 4 -1.75 -8.82 -2.76
N VAL A 5 -1.03 -9.71 -2.10
CA VAL A 5 -1.45 -10.30 -0.83
C VAL A 5 -0.39 -10.08 0.21
N GLU A 6 -0.83 -9.72 1.41
CA GLU A 6 0.04 -9.68 2.57
C GLU A 6 0.08 -11.06 3.24
N THR A 7 1.27 -11.46 3.65
CA THR A 7 1.49 -12.72 4.38
C THR A 7 1.51 -12.47 5.87
N SER A 8 1.35 -13.54 6.67
CA SER A 8 1.46 -13.47 8.14
C SER A 8 2.80 -12.93 8.66
N LYS A 9 3.84 -12.90 7.82
CA LYS A 9 5.15 -12.31 8.11
C LYS A 9 5.29 -10.87 7.59
N GLN A 10 4.18 -10.20 7.32
CA GLN A 10 4.12 -8.82 6.80
C GLN A 10 4.93 -8.59 5.52
N ARG A 11 5.03 -9.63 4.68
CA ARG A 11 5.59 -9.52 3.32
C ARG A 11 4.46 -9.33 2.36
N VAL A 12 4.63 -8.43 1.39
CA VAL A 12 3.71 -8.29 0.27
C VAL A 12 4.17 -9.20 -0.86
N VAL A 13 3.27 -10.02 -1.38
CA VAL A 13 3.54 -10.95 -2.48
C VAL A 13 2.67 -10.57 -3.68
N GLU A 14 3.31 -10.44 -4.83
CA GLU A 14 2.62 -10.30 -6.11
C GLU A 14 2.23 -11.68 -6.63
N MET A 15 0.93 -11.88 -6.76
CA MET A 15 0.31 -13.06 -7.34
C MET A 15 -0.07 -12.76 -8.79
N ARG A 16 0.23 -13.69 -9.70
CA ARG A 16 -0.23 -13.61 -11.09
C ARG A 16 -1.07 -14.82 -11.43
N MET A 17 -2.10 -14.56 -12.23
CA MET A 17 -2.95 -15.58 -12.80
C MET A 17 -2.19 -16.35 -13.88
N GLY A 18 -2.12 -17.67 -13.75
CA GLY A 18 -1.61 -18.53 -14.81
C GLY A 18 -2.55 -18.52 -16.02
N LEU A 19 -1.99 -18.55 -17.23
CA LEU A 19 -2.76 -18.79 -18.45
C LEU A 19 -3.12 -20.27 -18.48
N LYS A 20 -4.39 -20.61 -18.32
CA LYS A 20 -4.89 -21.96 -18.64
C LYS A 20 -5.05 -22.05 -20.15
N ASP A 21 -4.31 -22.94 -20.79
CA ASP A 21 -4.56 -23.30 -22.17
C ASP A 21 -5.88 -24.10 -22.24
N GLY A 22 -6.97 -23.42 -22.59
CA GLY A 22 -8.18 -24.04 -23.15
C GLY A 22 -9.19 -24.69 -22.20
N GLY A 23 -9.09 -24.55 -20.87
CA GLY A 23 -10.03 -25.15 -19.92
C GLY A 23 -10.91 -24.14 -19.18
N ALA A 24 -12.23 -24.36 -19.13
CA ALA A 24 -13.23 -23.58 -18.38
C ALA A 24 -13.14 -23.78 -16.84
N GLY A 25 -11.93 -23.77 -16.29
CA GLY A 25 -11.66 -23.91 -14.85
C GLY A 25 -11.34 -22.57 -14.19
N GLU A 26 -11.47 -22.51 -12.86
CA GLU A 26 -11.08 -21.34 -12.07
C GLU A 26 -9.59 -21.02 -12.28
N PRO A 27 -9.19 -19.75 -12.44
CA PRO A 27 -7.80 -19.39 -12.67
C PRO A 27 -6.89 -19.75 -11.50
N ASP A 28 -5.76 -20.40 -11.80
CA ASP A 28 -4.75 -20.70 -10.79
C ASP A 28 -3.89 -19.44 -10.53
N TRP A 29 -3.61 -19.15 -9.24
CA TRP A 29 -2.80 -18.02 -8.82
C TRP A 29 -1.44 -18.48 -8.32
N PHE A 30 -0.37 -17.90 -8.87
CA PHE A 30 0.99 -18.25 -8.51
C PHE A 30 1.73 -17.03 -7.96
N PRO A 31 2.52 -17.18 -6.88
CA PRO A 31 3.41 -16.13 -6.42
C PRO A 31 4.51 -15.92 -7.46
N THR A 32 4.73 -14.67 -7.84
CA THR A 32 5.76 -14.33 -8.85
C THR A 32 6.88 -13.50 -8.28
N ARG A 33 6.59 -12.74 -7.21
CA ARG A 33 7.58 -11.91 -6.55
C ARG A 33 7.20 -11.62 -5.10
N THR A 34 8.19 -11.60 -4.22
CA THR A 34 8.05 -11.09 -2.85
C THR A 34 8.64 -9.69 -2.78
N MET A 35 7.84 -8.73 -2.31
CA MET A 35 8.26 -7.36 -2.05
C MET A 35 8.61 -7.25 -0.56
N SER A 36 9.89 -7.04 -0.28
CA SER A 36 10.37 -6.79 1.08
C SER A 36 10.25 -5.31 1.39
N THR A 37 9.16 -4.93 2.06
CA THR A 37 9.21 -3.72 2.88
C THR A 37 10.17 -3.98 4.02
N LYS A 38 11.18 -3.12 4.26
CA LYS A 38 12.14 -3.28 5.36
C LYS A 38 11.38 -3.58 6.66
N LEU A 39 11.44 -4.82 7.10
CA LEU A 39 10.76 -5.30 8.29
C LEU A 39 11.49 -4.72 9.50
N GLY A 40 10.80 -3.94 10.33
CA GLY A 40 11.15 -3.88 11.74
C GLY A 40 11.02 -5.29 12.31
N GLU A 41 11.95 -5.69 13.17
CA GLU A 41 12.12 -7.06 13.66
C GLU A 41 11.03 -7.52 14.66
N ASN A 42 9.90 -6.81 14.76
CA ASN A 42 8.88 -7.04 15.78
C ASN A 42 7.54 -7.48 15.19
N THR A 43 7.36 -8.81 15.24
CA THR A 43 6.13 -9.56 15.51
C THR A 43 4.75 -8.97 15.16
N ALA A 44 4.18 -9.55 14.10
CA ALA A 44 2.84 -10.15 14.06
C ALA A 44 1.62 -9.28 14.34
N GLU A 45 1.43 -8.23 13.56
CA GLU A 45 0.08 -7.80 13.14
C GLU A 45 0.04 -7.66 11.63
N SER A 46 -0.98 -8.22 10.97
CA SER A 46 -1.18 -8.06 9.53
C SER A 46 -1.35 -6.58 9.23
N GLY A 47 -0.48 -6.03 8.38
CA GLY A 47 -0.70 -4.74 7.78
C GLY A 47 -2.01 -4.72 7.02
N LYS A 48 -2.56 -3.51 6.87
CA LYS A 48 -3.73 -3.27 6.03
C LYS A 48 -3.21 -2.72 4.72
N LEU A 49 -3.16 -3.59 3.70
CA LEU A 49 -2.68 -3.28 2.36
C LEU A 49 -3.82 -2.72 1.50
N HIS A 50 -3.58 -1.56 0.89
CA HIS A 50 -4.51 -0.94 -0.05
C HIS A 50 -3.78 -0.46 -1.30
N VAL A 51 -4.41 -0.63 -2.46
CA VAL A 51 -3.93 -0.04 -3.71
C VAL A 51 -4.44 1.40 -3.77
N LEU A 52 -3.55 2.34 -4.08
CA LEU A 52 -3.86 3.76 -4.23
C LEU A 52 -3.19 4.30 -5.49
N GLY A 53 -3.98 4.46 -6.55
CA GLY A 53 -3.44 4.82 -7.86
C GLY A 53 -2.47 3.74 -8.36
N ALA A 54 -1.24 4.15 -8.69
CA ALA A 54 -0.16 3.26 -9.11
C ALA A 54 0.76 2.83 -7.95
N SER A 55 0.36 3.06 -6.69
CA SER A 55 1.17 2.75 -5.51
C SER A 55 0.45 1.78 -4.57
N LEU A 56 1.23 1.04 -3.78
CA LEU A 56 0.72 0.25 -2.66
C LEU A 56 0.87 1.05 -1.37
N VAL A 57 -0.15 1.02 -0.52
CA VAL A 57 -0.12 1.63 0.81
C VAL A 57 -0.21 0.52 1.84
N VAL A 58 0.75 0.48 2.76
CA VAL A 58 0.84 -0.54 3.82
C VAL A 58 0.72 0.16 5.17
N PHE A 59 -0.39 -0.04 5.87
CA PHE A 59 -0.53 0.47 7.24
C PHE A 59 0.23 -0.39 8.25
N ARG A 60 1.12 0.25 9.01
CA ARG A 60 1.92 -0.32 10.10
C ARG A 60 1.24 0.00 11.41
N GLN A 61 0.41 -0.93 11.88
CA GLN A 61 -0.41 -0.69 13.06
C GLN A 61 0.43 -0.52 14.32
N LEU A 62 1.47 -1.30 14.56
CA LEU A 62 2.28 -1.15 15.78
C LEU A 62 3.05 0.18 15.79
N GLU A 63 3.61 0.55 14.65
CA GLU A 63 4.44 1.74 14.48
C GLU A 63 3.64 3.00 14.14
N GLN A 64 2.31 2.89 14.01
CA GLN A 64 1.35 3.98 13.82
C GLN A 64 1.73 4.92 12.66
N HIS A 65 2.11 4.33 11.54
CA HIS A 65 2.39 5.03 10.28
C HIS A 65 1.95 4.18 9.09
N PHE A 66 2.06 4.71 7.88
CA PHE A 66 1.96 3.87 6.69
C PHE A 66 3.08 4.14 5.69
N ASP A 67 3.44 3.07 5.00
CA ASP A 67 4.40 3.09 3.91
C ASP A 67 3.68 3.24 2.59
N VAL A 68 4.25 4.00 1.67
CA VAL A 68 3.85 4.04 0.28
C VAL A 68 4.96 3.37 -0.53
N VAL A 69 4.61 2.31 -1.24
CA VAL A 69 5.54 1.41 -1.91
C VAL A 69 5.24 1.39 -3.40
N ASP A 70 6.30 1.42 -4.20
CA ASP A 70 6.21 1.20 -5.64
C ASP A 70 5.91 -0.28 -5.91
N PRO A 71 4.74 -0.62 -6.50
CA PRO A 71 4.39 -1.99 -6.82
C PRO A 71 5.41 -2.63 -7.76
N ASP A 72 6.06 -1.89 -8.65
CA ASP A 72 6.92 -2.45 -9.70
C ASP A 72 8.35 -2.73 -9.23
N SER A 73 8.83 -2.06 -8.19
CA SER A 73 10.18 -2.29 -7.65
C SER A 73 10.18 -2.85 -6.23
N GLY A 74 9.09 -2.70 -5.48
CA GLY A 74 9.08 -2.92 -4.04
C GLY A 74 9.78 -1.84 -3.24
N ALA A 75 10.24 -0.76 -3.88
CA ALA A 75 10.90 0.32 -3.19
C ALA A 75 9.91 1.15 -2.37
N LEU A 76 10.34 1.54 -1.17
CA LEU A 76 9.63 2.53 -0.36
C LEU A 76 9.73 3.90 -1.07
N ILE A 77 8.59 4.44 -1.47
CA ILE A 77 8.46 5.79 -2.04
C ILE A 77 8.47 6.84 -0.93
N SER A 78 7.65 6.63 0.10
CA SER A 78 7.53 7.57 1.22
C SER A 78 6.93 6.91 2.46
N GLN A 79 7.11 7.54 3.61
CA GLN A 79 6.54 7.10 4.88
C GLN A 79 5.78 8.24 5.56
N TRP A 80 4.60 7.92 6.08
CA TRP A 80 3.64 8.91 6.55
C TRP A 80 3.27 8.62 8.00
N GLN A 81 3.70 9.51 8.89
CA GLN A 81 3.39 9.41 10.31
C GLN A 81 1.93 9.82 10.55
N LEU A 82 1.20 8.96 11.26
CA LEU A 82 -0.13 9.32 11.74
C LEU A 82 -0.01 10.14 13.04
N PRO A 83 -1.00 10.99 13.36
CA PRO A 83 -1.03 11.71 14.63
C PRO A 83 -0.89 10.77 15.83
N SER A 84 0.09 11.04 16.70
CA SER A 84 0.42 10.20 17.86
C SER A 84 -0.54 10.37 19.05
N SER A 85 -1.41 11.37 19.02
CA SER A 85 -2.43 11.60 20.05
C SER A 85 -3.53 10.52 20.09
N ARG A 86 -3.52 9.60 19.12
CA ARG A 86 -4.55 8.57 18.92
C ARG A 86 -3.89 7.26 18.55
N ARG A 87 -4.58 6.17 18.85
CA ARG A 87 -4.22 4.84 18.37
C ARG A 87 -5.10 4.48 17.18
N TRP A 88 -4.49 4.17 16.06
CA TRP A 88 -5.10 3.82 14.79
C TRP A 88 -5.19 2.30 14.69
N GLY A 89 -6.38 1.78 14.43
CA GLY A 89 -6.65 0.34 14.39
C GLY A 89 -7.01 -0.17 13.01
N ALA A 90 -7.45 0.70 12.09
CA ALA A 90 -7.74 0.30 10.72
C ALA A 90 -7.43 1.39 9.70
N MET A 91 -7.17 0.96 8.47
CA MET A 91 -7.02 1.82 7.31
C MET A 91 -7.80 1.24 6.14
N CYS A 92 -8.41 2.10 5.34
CA CYS A 92 -8.86 1.78 4.00
C CYS A 92 -8.71 2.99 3.06
N SER A 93 -8.79 2.76 1.76
CA SER A 93 -8.78 3.81 0.74
C SER A 93 -10.03 3.75 -0.11
N THR A 94 -10.52 4.90 -0.55
CA THR A 94 -11.48 5.00 -1.66
C THR A 94 -11.31 6.32 -2.38
N ASN A 95 -11.39 6.27 -3.71
CA ASN A 95 -11.17 7.40 -4.61
C ASN A 95 -9.84 8.12 -4.31
N ASN A 96 -9.90 9.30 -3.69
CA ASN A 96 -8.76 10.18 -3.40
C ASN A 96 -8.62 10.44 -1.89
N SER A 97 -9.06 9.51 -1.06
CA SER A 97 -9.01 9.66 0.38
C SER A 97 -8.57 8.37 1.07
N LEU A 98 -7.72 8.55 2.08
CA LEU A 98 -7.40 7.52 3.04
C LEU A 98 -8.30 7.71 4.24
N PHE A 99 -8.87 6.61 4.72
CA PHE A 99 -9.71 6.58 5.89
C PHE A 99 -9.01 5.76 6.96
N PHE A 100 -8.97 6.31 8.17
CA PHE A 100 -8.41 5.62 9.33
C PHE A 100 -9.43 5.56 10.45
N LEU A 101 -9.53 4.40 11.08
CA LEU A 101 -10.38 4.19 12.24
C LEU A 101 -9.51 4.18 13.50
N THR A 102 -9.87 4.98 14.51
CA THR A 102 -9.20 4.91 15.81
C THR A 102 -9.67 3.69 16.61
N GLU A 103 -8.81 3.17 17.46
CA GLU A 103 -9.18 2.20 18.49
C GLU A 103 -9.90 2.88 19.68
N GLY A 104 -10.58 2.07 20.50
CA GLY A 104 -11.27 2.51 21.72
C GLY A 104 -12.77 2.20 21.73
N ALA A 105 -13.42 2.50 22.86
CA ALA A 105 -14.85 2.23 23.05
C ALA A 105 -15.76 3.09 22.16
N ALA A 106 -15.27 4.24 21.70
CA ALA A 106 -15.94 5.14 20.77
C ALA A 106 -15.01 5.39 19.56
N PRO A 107 -14.89 4.43 18.62
CA PRO A 107 -13.99 4.55 17.49
C PRO A 107 -14.44 5.71 16.58
N THR A 108 -13.48 6.49 16.11
CA THR A 108 -13.71 7.65 15.24
C THR A 108 -13.10 7.41 13.88
N LEU A 109 -13.83 7.76 12.82
CA LEU A 109 -13.37 7.65 11.44
C LEU A 109 -12.77 8.98 10.99
N TRP A 110 -11.53 8.94 10.51
CA TRP A 110 -10.79 10.08 10.03
C TRP A 110 -10.57 9.96 8.54
N ARG A 111 -10.64 11.10 7.85
CA ARG A 111 -10.42 11.19 6.41
C ARG A 111 -9.20 12.06 6.16
N PHE A 112 -8.23 11.52 5.45
CA PHE A 112 -7.07 12.26 4.98
C PHE A 112 -7.11 12.35 3.46
N PRO A 113 -6.92 13.56 2.89
CA PRO A 113 -6.79 13.69 1.45
C PRO A 113 -5.50 13.00 1.00
N VAL A 114 -5.59 12.24 -0.08
CA VAL A 114 -4.41 11.66 -0.72
C VAL A 114 -3.64 12.77 -1.41
N PRO A 115 -2.35 12.98 -1.12
CA PRO A 115 -1.67 14.10 -1.75
C PRO A 115 -1.44 13.90 -3.23
N LYS A 116 -1.38 15.01 -3.96
CA LYS A 116 -1.34 15.02 -5.43
C LYS A 116 -0.21 14.16 -6.02
N ALA A 117 0.89 13.99 -5.30
CA ALA A 117 2.00 13.12 -5.72
C ALA A 117 1.61 11.63 -5.82
N LEU A 118 0.59 11.20 -5.06
CA LEU A 118 0.08 9.82 -5.02
C LEU A 118 -1.26 9.68 -5.75
N GLN A 119 -1.89 10.79 -6.12
CA GLN A 119 -3.04 10.75 -7.01
C GLN A 119 -2.52 10.32 -8.37
N ALA A 120 -2.95 9.14 -8.84
CA ALA A 120 -2.64 8.69 -10.19
C ALA A 120 -2.97 9.83 -11.16
N GLN A 121 -2.00 10.22 -11.99
CA GLN A 121 -2.35 11.03 -13.13
C GLN A 121 -3.35 10.23 -13.96
N PRO A 122 -4.47 10.82 -14.38
CA PRO A 122 -5.40 10.14 -15.27
C PRO A 122 -4.62 9.72 -16.51
N GLU A 123 -4.69 8.42 -16.81
CA GLU A 123 -4.10 7.73 -17.95
C GLU A 123 -4.16 8.59 -19.24
N ALA A 124 -3.09 9.32 -19.53
CA ALA A 124 -2.80 9.77 -20.87
C ALA A 124 -2.08 8.59 -21.55
N GLY A 125 -2.82 7.83 -22.35
CA GLY A 125 -2.29 6.68 -23.04
C GLY A 125 -0.99 6.96 -23.81
N SER A 126 -0.19 5.90 -23.96
CA SER A 126 0.94 5.73 -24.90
C SER A 126 2.33 5.63 -24.26
N ALA A 127 2.80 4.38 -24.18
CA ALA A 127 4.14 3.87 -24.53
C ALA A 127 5.39 4.78 -24.40
N ASN A 128 6.30 4.45 -23.46
CA ASN A 128 7.75 4.26 -23.72
C ASN A 128 8.51 3.79 -22.44
N PRO A 129 9.43 2.79 -22.47
CA PRO A 129 9.98 2.11 -21.29
C PRO A 129 11.29 2.72 -20.73
N ALA A 130 11.49 4.05 -20.78
CA ALA A 130 12.78 4.66 -20.41
C ALA A 130 12.73 5.79 -19.35
N ARG A 131 11.60 5.98 -18.67
CA ARG A 131 11.40 7.09 -17.72
C ARG A 131 10.79 6.49 -16.45
N ARG A 132 11.43 6.47 -15.28
CA ARG A 132 12.27 7.49 -14.65
C ARG A 132 13.23 6.79 -13.70
N LYS A 133 14.49 7.22 -13.66
CA LYS A 133 15.39 6.90 -12.54
C LYS A 133 14.72 7.37 -11.25
N ALA A 134 14.35 6.42 -10.39
CA ALA A 134 13.84 6.72 -9.06
C ALA A 134 14.97 7.33 -8.23
N ALA A 135 14.87 8.63 -7.94
CA ALA A 135 15.61 9.23 -6.86
C ALA A 135 15.01 8.70 -5.55
N VAL A 136 15.67 7.71 -4.96
CA VAL A 136 15.33 7.15 -3.65
C VAL A 136 15.83 8.14 -2.60
N GLY A 137 14.95 9.05 -2.19
CA GLY A 137 15.09 9.83 -0.97
C GLY A 137 13.86 9.58 -0.11
N GLY A 138 14.00 8.86 0.99
CA GLY A 138 12.90 8.64 1.92
C GLY A 138 12.48 9.97 2.54
N VAL A 139 11.30 10.46 2.19
CA VAL A 139 10.69 11.64 2.80
C VAL A 139 9.68 11.18 3.84
N GLN A 140 9.84 11.65 5.08
CA GLN A 140 8.84 11.49 6.15
C GLN A 140 7.84 12.64 6.06
N VAL A 141 6.55 12.33 6.00
CA VAL A 141 5.46 13.31 5.93
C VAL A 141 4.57 13.17 7.15
N HIS A 142 4.18 14.29 7.76
CA HIS A 142 3.20 14.32 8.86
C HIS A 142 1.81 14.62 8.31
N LEU A 143 0.83 13.79 8.69
CA LEU A 143 -0.56 14.04 8.36
C LEU A 143 -1.23 14.92 9.41
N ALA A 144 -1.86 15.99 8.96
CA ALA A 144 -2.84 16.75 9.72
C ALA A 144 -4.23 16.43 9.18
N ALA A 145 -5.18 16.21 10.09
CA ALA A 145 -6.58 16.13 9.72
C ALA A 145 -7.16 17.54 9.53
N ILE A 146 -8.10 17.68 8.60
CA ILE A 146 -8.86 18.90 8.34
C ILE A 146 -10.21 18.79 9.02
#